data_AF-A0A258ETR6-F1
#
_entry.id   AF-A0A258ETR6-F1
#
_cell.length_a   1.000
_cell.length_b   1.000
_cell.length_c   1.000
_cell.angle_alpha   90.00
_cell.angle_beta   90.00
_cell.angle_gamma   90.00
#
_symmetry.space_group_name_H-M   'P 1'
#
loop_
_entity.id
_entity.type
_entity.pdbx_description
1 polymer ?
#
loop_
_entity_poly.entity_id
_entity_poly.type
_entity_poly.pdbx_seq_one_letter_code
_entity_poly.pdbx_strand_id
1 'polypeptide(L)'
;MLQLYRQNPSESGDDGLKIMGINFLLLFLTAMVAGLLVFFAPVFREKYFKLVLVFAGSYLFSITILHIIPELFASGFGNGKMGLYILFGFLLQQLLEFWSSGIEHGHIHKHESETSKGVITLMSGLFIHAFLEGTLLSHGHMVGEEAEAIGHVHSNNTVLLGIIMHKGPAAFALAAVLSASLSKKWTIILLTIFALAS
;
A
#
# COMPACT_ATOMS: atom_id res chain seq x y z
N MET A 1 -5.01 -44.06 -25.16
CA MET A 1 -5.55 -43.31 -24.01
C MET A 1 -4.42 -42.48 -23.39
N LEU A 2 -3.91 -41.50 -24.12
CA LEU A 2 -2.95 -40.49 -23.67
C LEU A 2 -3.17 -39.26 -24.54
N GLN A 3 -4.20 -38.47 -24.21
CA GLN A 3 -4.32 -37.10 -24.70
C GLN A 3 -3.41 -36.24 -23.82
N LEU A 4 -2.28 -35.86 -24.38
CA LEU A 4 -1.42 -34.79 -23.87
C LEU A 4 -2.23 -33.50 -23.90
N TYR A 5 -2.64 -33.01 -22.73
CA TYR A 5 -3.14 -31.65 -22.54
C TYR A 5 -1.94 -30.72 -22.70
N ARG A 6 -1.64 -30.38 -23.97
CA ARG A 6 -0.75 -29.28 -24.32
C ARG A 6 -1.44 -28.00 -23.85
N GLN A 7 -1.08 -27.51 -22.66
CA GLN A 7 -1.39 -26.15 -22.27
C GLN A 7 -0.82 -25.21 -23.33
N ASN A 8 -1.69 -24.38 -23.87
CA ASN A 8 -1.39 -23.42 -24.91
C ASN A 8 -0.79 -22.17 -24.23
N PRO A 9 0.49 -21.82 -24.46
CA PRO A 9 1.18 -20.76 -23.72
C PRO A 9 0.76 -19.32 -24.08
N SER A 10 -0.25 -19.15 -24.94
CA SER A 10 -0.68 -17.83 -25.44
C SER A 10 -1.86 -17.20 -24.68
N GLU A 11 -2.61 -17.96 -23.88
CA GLU A 11 -3.78 -17.43 -23.14
C GLU A 11 -3.41 -16.90 -21.74
N SER A 12 -2.32 -17.37 -21.12
CA SER A 12 -1.93 -16.96 -19.76
C SER A 12 -1.40 -15.52 -19.67
N GLY A 13 -0.88 -14.96 -20.76
CA GLY A 13 -0.30 -13.61 -20.78
C GLY A 13 -1.31 -12.47 -20.81
N ASP A 14 -2.46 -12.67 -21.47
CA ASP A 14 -3.51 -11.64 -21.59
C ASP A 14 -4.31 -11.48 -20.29
N ASP A 15 -4.58 -12.59 -19.61
CA ASP A 15 -5.32 -12.59 -18.34
C ASP A 15 -4.52 -11.97 -17.19
N GLY A 16 -3.21 -12.21 -17.12
CA GLY A 16 -2.33 -11.57 -16.13
C GLY A 16 -2.27 -10.05 -16.29
N LEU A 17 -2.17 -9.56 -17.53
CA LEU A 17 -2.18 -8.13 -17.83
C LEU A 17 -3.51 -7.48 -17.43
N LYS A 18 -4.63 -8.15 -17.70
CA LYS A 18 -5.97 -7.69 -17.32
C LYS A 18 -6.15 -7.60 -15.81
N ILE A 19 -5.72 -8.61 -15.06
CA ILE A 19 -5.83 -8.63 -13.59
C ILE A 19 -4.97 -7.52 -12.98
N MET A 20 -3.74 -7.33 -13.47
CA MET A 20 -2.87 -6.26 -13.00
C MET A 20 -3.47 -4.88 -13.25
N GLY A 21 -4.07 -4.66 -14.45
CA GLY A 21 -4.78 -3.43 -14.77
C GLY A 21 -6.00 -3.17 -13.88
N ILE A 22 -6.77 -4.21 -13.55
CA ILE A 22 -7.93 -4.11 -12.65
C ILE A 22 -7.50 -3.75 -11.23
N ASN A 23 -6.45 -4.40 -10.70
CA ASN A 23 -5.94 -4.14 -9.35
C ASN A 23 -5.43 -2.70 -9.22
N PHE A 24 -4.66 -2.23 -10.21
CA PHE A 24 -4.23 -0.83 -10.28
C PHE A 24 -5.43 0.13 -10.28
N LEU A 25 -6.44 -0.13 -11.12
CA LEU A 25 -7.64 0.71 -11.19
C LEU A 25 -8.40 0.74 -9.85
N LEU A 26 -8.51 -0.41 -9.16
CA LEU A 26 -9.15 -0.50 -7.85
C LEU A 26 -8.41 0.31 -6.78
N LEU A 27 -7.08 0.22 -6.74
CA LEU A 27 -6.25 0.96 -5.78
C LEU A 27 -6.28 2.46 -6.07
N PHE A 28 -6.15 2.85 -7.34
CA PHE A 28 -6.27 4.23 -7.78
C PHE A 28 -7.61 4.84 -7.40
N LEU A 29 -8.73 4.15 -7.72
CA LEU A 29 -10.07 4.64 -7.40
C LEU A 29 -10.32 4.69 -5.89
N THR A 30 -9.84 3.69 -5.14
CA THR A 30 -9.93 3.69 -3.67
C THR A 30 -9.25 4.91 -3.08
N ALA A 31 -8.01 5.18 -3.48
CA ALA A 31 -7.25 6.34 -3.01
C ALA A 31 -7.91 7.66 -3.41
N MET A 32 -8.37 7.78 -4.67
CA MET A 32 -9.02 8.99 -5.18
C MET A 32 -10.35 9.27 -4.46
N VAL A 33 -11.22 8.27 -4.34
CA VAL A 33 -12.52 8.43 -3.67
C VAL A 33 -12.29 8.77 -2.20
N ALA A 34 -11.44 8.01 -1.49
CA ALA A 34 -11.18 8.26 -0.08
C ALA A 34 -10.53 9.63 0.17
N GLY A 35 -9.58 10.05 -0.67
CA GLY A 35 -8.95 11.36 -0.55
C GLY A 35 -9.90 12.52 -0.86
N LEU A 36 -10.77 12.39 -1.88
CA LEU A 36 -11.75 13.42 -2.22
C LEU A 36 -12.84 13.59 -1.15
N LEU A 37 -13.12 12.56 -0.34
CA LEU A 37 -14.08 12.65 0.77
C LEU A 37 -13.71 13.75 1.79
N VAL A 38 -12.44 14.15 1.90
CA VAL A 38 -12.00 15.27 2.76
C VAL A 38 -12.79 16.55 2.48
N PHE A 39 -13.15 16.82 1.22
CA PHE A 39 -13.89 18.04 0.87
C PHE A 39 -15.40 17.97 1.17
N PHE A 40 -15.94 16.78 1.44
CA PHE A 40 -17.37 16.56 1.72
C PHE A 40 -17.63 16.22 3.18
N ALA A 41 -16.65 15.63 3.87
CA ALA A 41 -16.77 15.17 5.23
C ALA A 41 -15.58 15.67 6.07
N PRO A 42 -15.44 16.99 6.27
CA PRO A 42 -14.32 17.58 7.03
C PRO A 42 -14.27 17.13 8.49
N VAL A 43 -15.33 16.47 8.99
CA VAL A 43 -15.46 16.04 10.39
C VAL A 43 -15.95 14.59 10.47
N PHE A 44 -15.44 13.70 9.62
CA PHE A 44 -15.49 12.29 10.04
C PHE A 44 -14.75 12.19 11.37
N ARG A 45 -15.43 11.69 12.39
CA ARG A 45 -14.90 11.60 13.76
C ARG A 45 -13.53 10.92 13.71
N GLU A 46 -12.46 11.69 13.93
CA GLU A 46 -11.05 11.25 13.82
C GLU A 46 -10.80 9.89 14.46
N LYS A 47 -11.51 9.63 15.58
CA LYS A 47 -11.53 8.33 16.28
C LYS A 47 -11.86 7.13 15.38
N TYR A 48 -12.88 7.23 14.52
CA TYR A 48 -13.31 6.12 13.67
C TYR A 48 -12.35 5.91 12.50
N PHE A 49 -11.81 6.99 11.92
CA PHE A 49 -10.76 6.88 10.91
C PHE A 49 -9.50 6.24 11.46
N LYS A 50 -9.09 6.67 12.65
CA LYS A 50 -7.96 6.05 13.36
C LYS A 50 -8.21 4.57 13.66
N LEU A 51 -9.44 4.20 14.02
CA LEU A 51 -9.79 2.80 14.26
C LEU A 51 -9.73 1.96 12.98
N VAL A 52 -10.24 2.47 11.86
CA VAL A 52 -10.14 1.79 10.55
C VAL A 52 -8.69 1.67 10.10
N LEU A 53 -7.88 2.72 10.28
CA LEU A 53 -6.45 2.70 9.94
C LEU A 53 -5.69 1.65 10.76
N VAL A 54 -5.88 1.61 12.08
CA VAL A 54 -5.26 0.61 12.97
C VAL A 54 -5.75 -0.80 12.63
N PHE A 55 -7.04 -0.97 12.33
CA PHE A 55 -7.59 -2.25 11.88
C PHE A 55 -6.92 -2.71 10.59
N ALA A 56 -6.87 -1.87 9.56
CA ALA A 56 -6.25 -2.20 8.28
C ALA A 56 -4.75 -2.54 8.43
N GLY A 57 -4.02 -1.76 9.23
CA GLY A 57 -2.61 -2.03 9.54
C GLY A 57 -2.43 -3.36 10.27
N SER A 58 -3.26 -3.65 11.27
CA SER A 58 -3.21 -4.93 12.00
C SER A 58 -3.57 -6.14 11.13
N TYR A 59 -4.49 -5.97 10.17
CA TYR A 59 -4.86 -7.00 9.21
C TYR A 59 -3.69 -7.31 8.27
N LEU A 60 -3.06 -6.30 7.67
CA LEU A 60 -1.88 -6.49 6.82
C LEU A 60 -0.72 -7.13 7.59
N PHE A 61 -0.47 -6.68 8.82
CA PHE A 61 0.52 -7.28 9.71
C PHE A 61 0.23 -8.77 9.98
N SER A 62 -1.04 -9.12 10.23
CA SER A 62 -1.45 -10.50 10.41
C SER A 62 -1.21 -11.34 9.16
N ILE A 63 -1.50 -10.83 7.96
CA ILE A 63 -1.22 -11.53 6.70
C ILE A 63 0.29 -11.74 6.52
N THR A 64 1.11 -10.73 6.83
CA THR A 64 2.57 -10.85 6.80
C THR A 64 3.06 -11.98 7.70
N ILE A 65 2.58 -12.07 8.94
CA ILE A 65 3.00 -13.12 9.89
C ILE A 65 2.49 -14.50 9.48
N LEU A 66 1.23 -14.61 9.08
CA LEU A 66 0.59 -15.91 8.89
C LEU A 66 0.88 -16.53 7.52
N HIS A 67 1.17 -15.72 6.50
CA HIS A 67 1.33 -16.20 5.13
C HIS A 67 2.74 -15.87 4.59
N ILE A 68 3.10 -14.58 4.56
CA ILE A 68 4.31 -14.13 3.87
C ILE A 68 5.60 -14.59 4.56
N ILE A 69 5.70 -14.48 5.88
CA ILE A 69 6.89 -14.90 6.63
C ILE A 69 7.11 -16.42 6.50
N PRO A 70 6.13 -17.30 6.78
CA PRO A 70 6.30 -18.73 6.62
C PRO A 70 6.75 -19.13 5.21
N GLU A 71 6.12 -18.56 4.19
CA GLU A 71 6.45 -18.79 2.79
C GLU A 71 7.89 -18.35 2.47
N LEU A 72 8.28 -17.17 2.93
CA LEU A 72 9.64 -16.66 2.74
C LEU A 72 10.69 -17.62 3.34
N PHE A 73 10.48 -18.12 4.56
CA PHE A 73 11.41 -19.06 5.19
C PHE A 73 11.36 -20.48 4.61
N ALA A 74 10.32 -20.83 3.86
CA ALA A 74 10.24 -22.08 3.12
C ALA A 74 11.04 -22.07 1.80
N SER A 75 11.45 -20.89 1.30
CA SER A 75 12.17 -20.72 0.03
C SER A 75 13.57 -21.35 -0.06
N GLY A 76 14.09 -21.91 1.04
CA GLY A 76 15.42 -22.54 1.09
C GLY A 76 16.59 -21.55 1.14
N PHE A 77 16.34 -20.24 1.22
CA PHE A 77 17.38 -19.24 1.46
C PHE A 77 17.94 -19.34 2.89
N GLY A 78 19.10 -18.75 3.17
CA GLY A 78 19.69 -18.79 4.51
C GLY A 78 18.86 -18.01 5.53
N ASN A 79 18.30 -18.69 6.54
CA ASN A 79 17.41 -18.11 7.57
C ASN A 79 17.96 -16.82 8.21
N GLY A 80 19.25 -16.79 8.56
CA GLY A 80 19.88 -15.62 9.16
C GLY A 80 19.88 -14.39 8.24
N LYS A 81 20.10 -14.59 6.93
CA LYS A 81 20.08 -13.51 5.94
C LYS A 81 18.66 -13.03 5.66
N MET A 82 17.68 -13.94 5.61
CA MET A 82 16.26 -13.57 5.49
C MET A 82 15.80 -12.69 6.64
N GLY A 83 16.11 -13.07 7.89
CA GLY A 83 15.80 -12.26 9.06
C GLY A 83 16.39 -10.84 8.96
N LEU A 84 17.62 -10.70 8.46
CA LEU A 84 18.23 -9.39 8.23
C LEU A 84 17.52 -8.55 7.16
N TYR A 85 17.06 -9.16 6.06
CA TYR A 85 16.31 -8.43 5.04
C TYR A 85 14.93 -7.98 5.53
N ILE A 86 14.22 -8.82 6.30
CA ILE A 86 12.96 -8.44 6.95
C ILE A 86 13.20 -7.25 7.88
N LEU A 87 14.21 -7.33 8.74
CA LEU A 87 14.54 -6.27 9.68
C LEU A 87 14.90 -4.97 8.95
N PHE A 88 15.68 -5.04 7.88
CA PHE A 88 16.02 -3.89 7.06
C PHE A 88 14.78 -3.25 6.42
N GLY A 89 13.89 -4.05 5.83
CA GLY A 89 12.63 -3.56 5.26
C GLY A 89 11.74 -2.90 6.29
N PHE A 90 11.58 -3.51 7.47
CA PHE A 90 10.81 -2.95 8.59
C PHE A 90 11.40 -1.61 9.07
N LEU A 91 12.72 -1.53 9.27
CA LEU A 91 13.39 -0.30 9.67
C LEU A 91 13.25 0.81 8.60
N LEU A 92 13.33 0.44 7.32
CA LEU A 92 13.10 1.38 6.23
C LEU A 92 11.67 1.92 6.26
N GLN A 93 10.66 1.06 6.44
CA GLN A 93 9.27 1.50 6.59
C GLN A 93 9.06 2.40 7.81
N GLN A 94 9.68 2.08 8.94
CA GLN A 94 9.60 2.91 10.16
C GLN A 94 10.26 4.28 9.97
N LEU A 95 11.37 4.34 9.23
CA LEU A 95 12.05 5.60 8.90
C LEU A 95 11.19 6.46 7.97
N LEU A 96 10.54 5.86 6.97
CA LEU A 96 9.62 6.56 6.07
C LEU A 96 8.42 7.12 6.84
N GLU A 97 7.86 6.36 7.78
CA GLU A 97 6.78 6.83 8.66
C GLU A 97 7.23 8.00 9.54
N PHE A 98 8.45 7.93 10.09
CA PHE A 98 9.01 9.04 10.86
C PHE A 98 9.19 10.29 10.00
N TRP A 99 9.66 10.17 8.75
CA TRP A 99 9.76 11.30 7.83
C TRP A 99 8.40 11.86 7.42
N SER A 100 7.39 11.01 7.23
CA SER A 100 6.04 11.43 6.88
C SER A 100 5.29 12.06 8.07
N SER A 101 5.61 11.71 9.32
CA SER A 101 4.99 12.28 10.54
C SER A 101 5.76 13.46 11.16
N GLY A 102 7.08 13.53 10.97
CA GLY A 102 8.00 14.46 11.64
C GLY A 102 7.87 15.94 11.26
N ILE A 103 6.98 16.28 10.32
CA ILE A 103 6.81 17.65 9.79
C ILE A 103 5.81 18.45 10.63
N GLU A 104 4.96 17.76 11.39
CA GLU A 104 3.89 18.39 12.19
C GLU A 104 4.40 18.99 13.52
N HIS A 105 5.54 18.52 14.04
CA HIS A 105 6.09 18.98 15.33
C HIS A 105 7.24 19.99 15.21
N GLY A 106 7.65 20.34 13.99
CA GLY A 106 8.79 21.24 13.72
C GLY A 106 8.52 22.70 14.04
N HIS A 107 7.46 23.32 13.50
CA HIS A 107 7.12 24.71 13.81
C HIS A 107 5.65 25.00 13.46
N ILE A 108 4.75 24.81 14.43
CA ILE A 108 3.56 25.68 14.55
C ILE A 108 4.10 27.07 14.92
N HIS A 109 4.81 27.76 14.03
CA HIS A 109 5.15 29.18 14.10
C HIS A 109 5.64 29.60 12.69
N LYS A 110 4.69 30.09 11.89
CA LYS A 110 4.82 31.05 10.78
C LYS A 110 6.18 31.11 10.03
N HIS A 111 6.21 30.60 8.79
CA HIS A 111 6.81 31.28 7.62
C HIS A 111 6.37 30.54 6.33
N GLU A 112 5.87 31.28 5.33
CA GLU A 112 5.36 30.75 4.04
C GLU A 112 6.37 29.87 3.26
N SER A 113 7.67 29.92 3.59
CA SER A 113 8.72 29.12 2.96
C SER A 113 8.86 27.70 3.52
N GLU A 114 8.35 27.41 4.73
CA GLU A 114 8.53 26.12 5.41
C GLU A 114 7.43 25.10 5.03
N THR A 115 6.24 25.58 4.65
CA THR A 115 5.11 24.73 4.20
C THR A 115 5.47 23.86 3.00
N SER A 116 6.26 24.40 2.05
CA SER A 116 6.65 23.67 0.84
C SER A 116 7.60 22.51 1.12
N LYS A 117 8.58 22.71 2.02
CA LYS A 117 9.52 21.64 2.43
C LYS A 117 8.79 20.51 3.14
N GLY A 118 7.82 20.86 3.98
CA GLY A 118 6.97 19.91 4.67
C GLY A 118 6.17 19.02 3.72
N VAL A 119 5.54 19.62 2.71
CA VAL A 119 4.78 18.86 1.70
C VAL A 119 5.70 17.93 0.90
N ILE A 120 6.88 18.41 0.51
CA ILE A 120 7.83 17.60 -0.29
C ILE A 120 8.30 16.36 0.47
N THR A 121 8.66 16.50 1.75
CA THR A 121 9.11 15.36 2.58
C THR A 121 7.97 14.40 2.89
N LEU A 122 6.74 14.91 3.14
CA LEU A 122 5.55 14.08 3.31
C LEU A 122 5.29 13.25 2.04
N MET A 123 5.32 13.91 0.88
CA MET A 123 5.13 13.26 -0.42
C MET A 123 6.20 12.21 -0.67
N SER A 124 7.48 12.54 -0.53
CA SER A 124 8.57 11.59 -0.83
C SER A 124 8.49 10.33 0.05
N GLY A 125 8.22 10.48 1.35
CA GLY A 125 8.02 9.36 2.26
C GLY A 125 6.85 8.46 1.84
N LEU A 126 5.71 9.07 1.50
CA LEU A 126 4.51 8.35 1.08
C LEU A 126 4.64 7.69 -0.29
N PHE A 127 5.39 8.29 -1.23
CA PHE A 127 5.68 7.68 -2.52
C PHE A 127 6.51 6.41 -2.36
N ILE A 128 7.59 6.48 -1.58
CA ILE A 128 8.45 5.31 -1.35
C ILE A 128 7.67 4.25 -0.55
N HIS A 129 6.87 4.66 0.44
CA HIS A 129 6.01 3.75 1.19
C HIS A 129 5.00 3.03 0.29
N ALA A 130 4.28 3.77 -0.56
CA ALA A 130 3.31 3.20 -1.52
C ALA A 130 3.99 2.26 -2.53
N PHE A 131 5.20 2.60 -2.99
CA PHE A 131 5.99 1.73 -3.85
C PHE A 131 6.35 0.40 -3.17
N LEU A 132 6.81 0.44 -1.91
CA LEU A 132 7.12 -0.76 -1.13
C LEU A 132 5.86 -1.61 -0.89
N GLU A 133 4.71 -0.99 -0.64
CA GLU A 133 3.41 -1.68 -0.54
C GLU A 133 3.06 -2.41 -1.85
N GLY A 134 3.36 -1.81 -3.01
CA GLY A 134 3.18 -2.45 -4.32
C GLY A 134 4.02 -3.72 -4.52
N THR A 135 5.20 -3.81 -3.90
CA THR A 135 6.02 -5.04 -3.93
C THR A 135 5.40 -6.20 -3.14
N LEU A 136 4.62 -5.90 -2.09
CA LEU A 136 3.90 -6.91 -1.33
C LEU A 136 2.73 -7.49 -2.15
N LEU A 137 2.06 -6.65 -2.95
CA LEU A 137 0.97 -7.07 -3.84
C LEU A 137 1.46 -8.00 -4.96
N SER A 138 2.66 -7.73 -5.52
CA SER A 138 3.20 -8.54 -6.61
C SER A 138 3.62 -9.94 -6.17
N HIS A 139 3.95 -10.14 -4.89
CA HIS A 139 4.31 -11.45 -4.35
C HIS A 139 3.18 -12.47 -4.53
N GLY A 140 1.92 -12.06 -4.36
CA GLY A 140 0.77 -12.94 -4.62
C GLY A 140 0.65 -13.41 -6.08
N HIS A 141 1.13 -12.62 -7.05
CA HIS A 141 1.10 -13.00 -8.47
C HIS A 141 2.27 -13.90 -8.89
N MET A 142 3.39 -13.87 -8.18
CA MET A 142 4.62 -14.57 -8.58
C MET A 142 4.70 -16.02 -8.08
N VAL A 143 3.88 -16.42 -7.10
CA VAL A 143 3.98 -17.75 -6.44
C VAL A 143 2.76 -18.66 -6.73
N GLY A 144 2.07 -18.42 -7.84
CA GLY A 144 0.80 -19.08 -8.18
C GLY A 144 0.84 -20.55 -8.63
N GLU A 145 1.98 -21.25 -8.64
CA GLU A 145 2.05 -22.58 -9.28
C GLU A 145 2.36 -23.80 -8.38
N GLU A 146 2.79 -23.64 -7.12
CA GLU A 146 3.22 -24.82 -6.32
C GLU A 146 2.37 -25.15 -5.07
N ALA A 147 1.41 -24.31 -4.69
CA ALA A 147 0.64 -24.47 -3.44
C ALA A 147 -0.75 -25.13 -3.60
N GLU A 148 -0.95 -26.04 -4.57
CA GLU A 148 -2.26 -26.68 -4.81
C GLU A 148 -2.65 -27.81 -3.84
N ALA A 149 -1.82 -28.19 -2.84
CA ALA A 149 -2.06 -29.43 -2.10
C ALA A 149 -2.70 -29.30 -0.70
N ILE A 150 -2.84 -28.10 -0.10
CA ILE A 150 -3.44 -27.98 1.24
C ILE A 150 -4.36 -26.75 1.33
N GLY A 151 -5.66 -26.98 1.11
CA GLY A 151 -6.77 -26.20 1.67
C GLY A 151 -6.90 -24.72 1.26
N HIS A 152 -7.76 -24.43 0.27
CA HIS A 152 -8.44 -23.14 0.03
C HIS A 152 -7.65 -21.85 0.32
N VAL A 153 -6.83 -21.37 -0.63
CA VAL A 153 -6.04 -20.14 -0.40
C VAL A 153 -6.35 -19.04 -1.42
N HIS A 154 -7.21 -18.12 -1.00
CA HIS A 154 -7.47 -16.80 -1.60
C HIS A 154 -6.31 -15.80 -1.36
N SER A 155 -5.04 -16.23 -1.41
CA SER A 155 -3.87 -15.42 -0.95
C SER A 155 -3.87 -14.01 -1.57
N ASN A 156 -4.03 -13.92 -2.88
CA ASN A 156 -3.94 -12.66 -3.62
C ASN A 156 -5.03 -11.67 -3.23
N ASN A 157 -6.25 -12.19 -3.05
CA ASN A 157 -7.39 -11.37 -2.67
C ASN A 157 -7.27 -10.91 -1.21
N THR A 158 -6.66 -11.71 -0.33
CA THR A 158 -6.47 -11.33 1.08
C THR A 158 -5.44 -10.20 1.24
N VAL A 159 -4.32 -10.25 0.51
CA VAL A 159 -3.31 -9.18 0.50
C VAL A 159 -3.88 -7.92 -0.16
N LEU A 160 -4.51 -8.05 -1.34
CA LEU A 160 -5.13 -6.94 -2.05
C LEU A 160 -6.19 -6.24 -1.20
N LEU A 161 -7.06 -7.00 -0.53
CA LEU A 161 -8.08 -6.45 0.36
C LEU A 161 -7.44 -5.68 1.53
N GLY A 162 -6.36 -6.21 2.10
CA GLY A 162 -5.60 -5.50 3.14
C GLY A 162 -5.04 -4.16 2.67
N ILE A 163 -4.44 -4.15 1.48
CA ILE A 163 -3.89 -2.95 0.84
C ILE A 163 -5.01 -1.95 0.57
N ILE A 164 -6.13 -2.37 -0.04
CA ILE A 164 -7.30 -1.51 -0.28
C ILE A 164 -7.80 -0.88 1.02
N MET A 165 -7.96 -1.68 2.08
CA MET A 165 -8.42 -1.21 3.39
C MET A 165 -7.45 -0.23 4.05
N HIS A 166 -6.15 -0.34 3.80
CA HIS A 166 -5.13 0.58 4.31
C HIS A 166 -5.03 1.86 3.47
N LYS A 167 -5.10 1.73 2.14
CA LYS A 167 -4.92 2.82 1.18
C LYS A 167 -5.98 3.91 1.31
N GLY A 168 -7.24 3.53 1.54
CA GLY A 168 -8.33 4.48 1.69
C GLY A 168 -8.08 5.47 2.85
N PRO A 169 -7.94 4.98 4.10
CA PRO A 169 -7.59 5.82 5.25
C PRO A 169 -6.31 6.64 5.08
N ALA A 170 -5.26 6.07 4.48
CA ALA A 170 -4.01 6.78 4.22
C ALA A 170 -4.21 7.95 3.23
N ALA A 171 -4.92 7.73 2.12
CA ALA A 171 -5.23 8.76 1.14
C ALA A 171 -6.11 9.89 1.72
N PHE A 172 -7.06 9.54 2.58
CA PHE A 172 -7.87 10.52 3.31
C PHE A 172 -7.01 11.37 4.25
N ALA A 173 -6.16 10.74 5.08
CA ALA A 173 -5.29 11.44 6.01
C ALA A 173 -4.33 12.39 5.26
N LEU A 174 -3.77 11.93 4.14
CA LEU A 174 -2.94 12.75 3.27
C LEU A 174 -3.70 13.96 2.73
N ALA A 175 -4.87 13.74 2.13
CA ALA A 175 -5.68 14.82 1.57
C ALA A 175 -6.11 15.83 2.66
N ALA A 176 -6.35 15.38 3.89
CA ALA A 176 -6.66 16.26 5.02
C ALA A 176 -5.48 17.19 5.33
N VAL A 177 -4.27 16.64 5.49
CA VAL A 177 -3.05 17.43 5.76
C VAL A 177 -2.73 18.39 4.61
N LEU A 178 -2.83 17.94 3.35
CA LEU A 178 -2.61 18.78 2.19
C LEU A 178 -3.65 19.90 2.07
N SER A 179 -4.93 19.61 2.33
CA SER A 179 -6.01 20.61 2.26
C SER A 179 -5.89 21.72 3.31
N ALA A 180 -5.23 21.43 4.45
CA ALA A 180 -4.94 22.41 5.49
C ALA A 180 -3.77 23.34 5.10
N SER A 181 -2.87 22.88 4.22
CA SER A 181 -1.61 23.57 3.90
C SER A 181 -1.56 24.18 2.49
N LEU A 182 -2.39 23.70 1.57
CA LEU A 182 -2.35 24.01 0.14
C LEU A 182 -3.74 24.34 -0.41
N SER A 183 -3.78 24.95 -1.60
CA SER A 183 -5.04 25.17 -2.29
C SER A 183 -5.68 23.84 -2.73
N LYS A 184 -7.02 23.86 -2.89
CA LYS A 184 -7.79 22.70 -3.37
C LYS A 184 -7.23 22.10 -4.66
N LYS A 185 -6.78 22.95 -5.60
CA LYS A 185 -6.17 22.51 -6.87
C LYS A 185 -4.90 21.69 -6.62
N TRP A 186 -3.99 22.19 -5.79
CA TRP A 186 -2.73 21.49 -5.50
C TRP A 186 -2.94 20.22 -4.69
N THR A 187 -3.89 20.23 -3.75
CA THR A 187 -4.29 19.02 -3.00
C THR A 187 -4.76 17.91 -3.93
N ILE A 188 -5.64 18.23 -4.90
CA ILE A 188 -6.13 17.24 -5.88
C ILE A 188 -4.99 16.75 -6.79
N ILE A 189 -4.10 17.63 -7.24
CA ILE A 189 -2.95 17.24 -8.06
C ILE A 189 -2.07 16.24 -7.30
N LEU A 190 -1.65 16.58 -6.08
CA LEU A 190 -0.76 15.73 -5.28
C LEU A 190 -1.43 14.42 -4.87
N LEU A 191 -2.73 14.45 -4.52
CA LEU A 191 -3.53 13.24 -4.29
C LEU A 191 -3.58 12.34 -5.53
N THR A 192 -3.73 12.91 -6.72
CA THR A 192 -3.73 12.14 -7.97
C THR A 192 -2.37 11.48 -8.21
N ILE A 193 -1.27 12.19 -7.95
CA ILE A 193 0.07 11.62 -8.10
C ILE A 193 0.26 10.48 -7.08
N PHE A 194 -0.17 10.66 -5.82
CA PHE A 194 -0.14 9.59 -4.81
C PHE A 194 -0.98 8.37 -5.24
N ALA A 195 -2.18 8.58 -5.77
CA ALA A 195 -3.03 7.51 -6.28
C ALA A 195 -2.41 6.77 -7.48
N LEU A 196 -1.62 7.45 -8.33
CA LEU A 196 -0.90 6.83 -9.44
C LEU A 196 0.32 5.99 -9.00
N ALA A 197 0.88 6.27 -7.82
CA ALA A 197 1.97 5.47 -7.24
C ALA A 197 1.47 4.26 -6.43
N SER A 198 0.16 4.02 -6.45
CA SER A 198 -0.51 2.89 -5.80
C SER A 198 -0.57 1.68 -6.72
#